data_AF-A0A8S9PIG4-F1
#
_entry.id   AF-A0A8S9PIG4-F1
#
_cell.length_a   1.000
_cell.length_b   1.000
_cell.length_c   1.000
_cell.angle_alpha   90.00
_cell.angle_beta   90.00
_cell.angle_gamma   90.00
#
_symmetry.space_group_name_H-M   'P 1'
#
loop_
_entity.id
_entity.type
_entity.pdbx_description
1 polymer ?
#
loop_
_entity_poly.entity_id
_entity_poly.type
_entity_poly.pdbx_seq_one_letter_code
_entity_poly.pdbx_strand_id
1 'polypeptide(L)'
;MEFTTADVEKVFLFDHLRKGCEAQYAKDPLDSDTWRMIRIDMSLSLCGDIYLQNLLKWAGSLIELAQFQTVPDAKVMLNDAISKLEEVLTLSPGKHQALWCLGNAYTTQAFLFPDADVAKGHFDKAVDYLQRAENEDPGNEIYRKALDVAIGGPEILMELKQNGMMQQALGGGGGGPSASSNASGSKKIKKKKNNDFRYDVCGWIILACGIVAWVGMAKALGPPPPPAR
;
A
#
# COMPACT_ATOMS: atom_id res chain seq x y z
N MET A 1 13.77 2.62 -7.89
CA MET A 1 12.41 2.80 -8.45
C MET A 1 12.14 4.28 -8.50
N GLU A 2 11.73 4.79 -9.65
CA GLU A 2 11.27 6.17 -9.78
C GLU A 2 9.85 6.25 -9.24
N PHE A 3 9.60 7.18 -8.32
CA PHE A 3 8.25 7.49 -7.85
C PHE A 3 7.41 7.90 -9.06
N THR A 4 6.29 7.23 -9.32
CA THR A 4 5.46 7.59 -10.47
C THR A 4 4.63 8.83 -10.14
N THR A 5 4.20 9.57 -11.15
CA THR A 5 3.29 10.71 -10.97
C THR A 5 2.02 10.29 -10.21
N ALA A 6 1.51 9.08 -10.45
CA ALA A 6 0.34 8.54 -9.77
C ALA A 6 0.58 8.31 -8.27
N ASP A 7 1.80 7.97 -7.85
CA ASP A 7 2.12 7.78 -6.44
C ASP A 7 2.18 9.11 -5.69
N VAL A 8 2.70 10.16 -6.34
CA VAL A 8 2.71 11.52 -5.80
C VAL A 8 1.28 12.06 -5.64
N GLU A 9 0.42 11.86 -6.65
CA GLU A 9 -0.99 12.26 -6.59
C GLU A 9 -1.75 11.55 -5.45
N LYS A 10 -1.48 10.25 -5.23
CA LYS A 10 -2.07 9.49 -4.11
C LYS A 10 -1.66 10.08 -2.75
N VAL A 11 -0.38 10.39 -2.57
CA VAL A 11 0.10 11.00 -1.32
C VAL A 11 -0.63 12.33 -1.04
N PHE A 12 -0.76 13.19 -2.06
CA PHE A 12 -1.50 14.45 -1.91
C PHE A 12 -2.98 14.24 -1.58
N LEU A 13 -3.62 13.27 -2.24
CA LEU A 13 -5.02 12.95 -1.98
C LEU A 13 -5.23 12.51 -0.53
N PHE A 14 -4.40 11.59 -0.02
CA PHE A 14 -4.52 11.09 1.34
C PHE A 14 -4.14 12.13 2.40
N ASP A 15 -3.16 12.99 2.15
CA ASP A 15 -2.85 14.09 3.08
C ASP A 15 -3.98 15.13 3.12
N HIS A 16 -4.62 15.42 1.98
CA HIS A 16 -5.79 16.28 1.94
C HIS A 16 -6.96 15.67 2.73
N LEU A 17 -7.22 14.37 2.54
CA LEU A 17 -8.23 13.63 3.29
C LEU A 17 -7.95 13.65 4.80
N ARG A 18 -6.71 13.38 5.21
CA ARG A 18 -6.27 13.43 6.61
C ARG A 18 -6.56 14.79 7.23
N LYS A 19 -6.11 15.87 6.59
CA LYS A 19 -6.33 17.26 7.06
C LYS A 19 -7.82 17.62 7.14
N GLY A 20 -8.61 17.16 6.17
CA GLY A 20 -10.06 17.35 6.18
C GLY A 20 -10.71 16.66 7.38
N CYS A 21 -10.34 15.41 7.66
CA CYS A 21 -10.85 14.66 8.81
C CYS A 21 -10.40 15.24 10.14
N GLU A 22 -9.14 15.68 10.24
CA GLU A 22 -8.58 16.35 11.41
C GLU A 22 -9.31 17.67 11.72
N ALA A 23 -9.55 18.50 10.70
CA ALA A 23 -10.30 19.75 10.84
C ALA A 23 -11.76 19.51 11.24
N GLN A 24 -12.37 18.43 10.75
CA GLN A 24 -13.72 18.04 11.14
C GLN A 24 -13.76 17.56 12.59
N TYR A 25 -12.78 16.77 13.02
CA TYR A 25 -12.63 16.31 14.39
C TYR A 25 -12.43 17.49 15.38
N ALA A 26 -11.65 18.50 14.99
CA ALA A 26 -11.43 19.68 15.82
C ALA A 26 -12.68 20.58 15.99
N LYS A 27 -13.62 20.54 15.04
CA LYS A 27 -14.87 21.32 15.09
C LYS A 27 -15.95 20.64 15.92
N ASP A 28 -15.92 19.32 15.99
CA ASP A 28 -16.89 18.51 16.73
C ASP A 28 -16.16 17.42 17.53
N PRO A 29 -15.32 17.81 18.52
CA PRO A 29 -14.72 16.86 19.43
C PRO A 29 -15.84 16.42 20.38
N LEU A 30 -16.64 15.42 20.00
CA LEU A 30 -17.72 14.91 20.83
C LEU A 30 -17.20 14.70 22.27
N ASP A 31 -17.69 15.52 23.20
CA ASP A 31 -17.40 15.38 24.62
C ASP A 31 -17.82 13.97 25.03
N SER A 32 -16.87 13.19 25.53
CA SER A 32 -16.98 11.74 25.74
C SER A 32 -18.12 11.34 26.70
N ASP A 33 -18.73 12.29 27.38
CA ASP A 33 -19.89 12.08 28.26
C ASP A 33 -21.23 12.13 27.51
N THR A 34 -21.31 12.77 26.34
CA THR A 34 -22.56 12.90 25.57
C THR A 34 -23.00 11.56 24.97
N TRP A 35 -22.06 10.72 24.54
CA TRP A 35 -22.40 9.44 23.88
C TRP A 35 -22.91 8.35 24.83
N ARG A 36 -22.52 8.39 26.11
CA ARG A 36 -23.09 7.47 27.12
C ARG A 36 -24.59 7.70 27.31
N MET A 37 -25.08 8.92 27.06
CA MET A 37 -26.51 9.26 27.08
C MET A 37 -27.23 8.95 25.75
N ILE A 38 -26.51 8.77 24.64
CA ILE A 38 -27.07 8.64 23.27
C ILE A 38 -27.65 7.24 22.98
N ARG A 39 -27.36 6.22 23.81
CA ARG A 39 -27.90 4.86 23.60
C ARG A 39 -29.43 4.75 23.82
N ILE A 40 -30.13 5.87 24.07
CA ILE A 40 -31.56 5.92 24.44
C ILE A 40 -32.45 6.53 23.32
N ASP A 41 -31.92 7.33 22.37
CA ASP A 41 -32.76 8.00 21.35
C ASP A 41 -32.35 7.72 19.89
N MET A 42 -33.30 7.19 19.12
CA MET A 42 -33.15 6.66 17.75
C MET A 42 -32.86 7.73 16.67
N SER A 43 -33.00 9.02 17.01
CA SER A 43 -32.82 10.17 16.13
C SER A 43 -31.37 10.68 16.01
N LEU A 44 -30.45 10.20 16.86
CA LEU A 44 -29.02 10.62 16.88
C LEU A 44 -28.04 9.63 16.24
N SER A 45 -28.52 8.46 15.76
CA SER A 45 -27.68 7.45 15.08
C SER A 45 -26.89 8.03 13.90
N LEU A 46 -27.48 8.97 13.15
CA LEU A 46 -26.86 9.54 11.96
C LEU A 46 -25.60 10.38 12.28
N CYS A 47 -25.58 11.09 13.41
CA CYS A 47 -24.42 11.89 13.82
C CYS A 47 -23.27 10.99 14.29
N GLY A 48 -23.60 9.93 15.05
CA GLY A 48 -22.64 8.90 15.45
C GLY A 48 -22.02 8.20 14.23
N ASP A 49 -22.83 7.84 13.23
CA ASP A 49 -22.32 7.24 11.99
C ASP A 49 -21.39 8.18 11.21
N ILE A 50 -21.71 9.48 11.11
CA ILE A 50 -20.83 10.46 10.45
C ILE A 50 -19.49 10.59 11.18
N TYR A 51 -19.50 10.60 12.50
CA TYR A 51 -18.29 10.66 13.32
C TYR A 51 -17.41 9.42 13.16
N LEU A 52 -18.00 8.23 13.28
CA LEU A 52 -17.30 6.96 13.10
C LEU A 52 -16.71 6.85 11.68
N GLN A 53 -17.46 7.28 10.67
CA GLN A 53 -17.00 7.33 9.28
C GLN A 53 -15.84 8.32 9.09
N ASN A 54 -15.84 9.45 9.79
CA ASN A 54 -14.75 10.42 9.75
C ASN A 54 -13.47 9.83 10.35
N LEU A 55 -13.56 9.20 11.52
CA LEU A 55 -12.43 8.52 12.16
C LEU A 55 -11.88 7.37 11.30
N LEU A 56 -12.76 6.57 10.68
CA LEU A 56 -12.35 5.49 9.78
C LEU A 56 -11.59 6.01 8.56
N LYS A 57 -12.08 7.09 7.94
CA LYS A 57 -11.40 7.73 6.79
C LYS A 57 -10.07 8.34 7.19
N TRP A 58 -10.00 8.95 8.37
CA TRP A 58 -8.76 9.49 8.91
C TRP A 58 -7.72 8.38 9.10
N ALA A 59 -8.08 7.32 9.82
CA ALA A 59 -7.21 6.18 10.06
C ALA A 59 -6.76 5.50 8.76
N GLY A 60 -7.68 5.29 7.81
CA GLY A 60 -7.35 4.73 6.50
C GLY A 60 -6.34 5.61 5.73
N SER A 61 -6.52 6.93 5.76
CA SER A 61 -5.59 7.87 5.12
C SER A 61 -4.20 7.84 5.78
N LEU A 62 -4.13 7.69 7.10
CA LEU A 62 -2.87 7.54 7.83
C LEU A 62 -2.14 6.24 7.48
N ILE A 63 -2.85 5.12 7.39
CA ILE A 63 -2.28 3.82 7.00
C ILE A 63 -1.72 3.89 5.57
N GLU A 64 -2.46 4.52 4.65
CA GLU A 64 -2.01 4.69 3.26
C GLU A 64 -0.79 5.62 3.16
N LEU A 65 -0.79 6.74 3.89
CA LEU A 65 0.35 7.65 3.94
C LEU A 65 1.60 7.00 4.53
N ALA A 66 1.45 6.16 5.55
CA ALA A 66 2.57 5.49 6.22
C ALA A 66 3.43 4.67 5.25
N GLN A 67 2.86 4.15 4.16
CA GLN A 67 3.59 3.39 3.14
C GLN A 67 4.60 4.23 2.35
N PHE A 68 4.42 5.55 2.31
CA PHE A 68 5.26 6.47 1.57
C PHE A 68 6.24 7.26 2.47
N GLN A 69 6.14 7.07 3.78
CA GLN A 69 6.95 7.79 4.77
C GLN A 69 8.20 6.99 5.17
N THR A 70 9.09 7.66 5.89
CA THR A 70 10.23 6.97 6.52
C THR A 70 9.73 6.03 7.62
N VAL A 71 10.48 4.95 7.90
CA VAL A 71 10.11 3.96 8.94
C VAL A 71 9.72 4.59 10.29
N PRO A 72 10.44 5.58 10.87
CA PRO A 72 10.02 6.19 12.13
C PRO A 72 8.71 6.99 12.00
N ASP A 73 8.53 7.74 10.92
CA ASP A 73 7.31 8.54 10.70
C ASP A 73 6.09 7.66 10.42
N ALA A 74 6.29 6.60 9.63
CA ALA A 74 5.29 5.57 9.35
C ALA A 74 4.79 4.91 10.64
N LYS A 75 5.69 4.63 11.60
CA LYS A 75 5.31 4.08 12.92
C LYS A 75 4.42 5.04 13.71
N VAL A 76 4.75 6.33 13.72
CA VAL A 76 3.93 7.34 14.41
C VAL A 76 2.55 7.43 13.76
N MET A 77 2.48 7.50 12.42
CA MET A 77 1.21 7.53 11.69
C MET A 77 0.35 6.28 11.93
N LEU A 78 0.95 5.09 11.94
CA LEU A 78 0.23 3.85 12.20
C LEU A 78 -0.27 3.76 13.64
N ASN A 79 0.49 4.23 14.63
CA ASN A 79 0.03 4.26 16.02
C ASN A 79 -1.13 5.26 16.23
N ASP A 80 -1.08 6.41 15.55
CA ASP A 80 -2.20 7.37 15.57
C ASP A 80 -3.45 6.76 14.89
N ALA A 81 -3.27 6.10 13.74
CA ALA A 81 -4.35 5.39 13.06
C ALA A 81 -4.99 4.32 13.95
N ILE A 82 -4.18 3.49 14.64
CA ILE A 82 -4.66 2.49 15.59
C ILE A 82 -5.48 3.15 16.70
N SER A 83 -4.97 4.24 17.29
CA SER A 83 -5.67 4.97 18.36
C SER A 83 -7.07 5.45 17.90
N LYS A 84 -7.19 5.97 16.67
CA LYS A 84 -8.48 6.39 16.10
C LYS A 84 -9.41 5.21 15.81
N LEU A 85 -8.88 4.05 15.40
CA LEU A 85 -9.68 2.85 15.15
C LEU A 85 -10.15 2.18 16.45
N GLU A 86 -9.34 2.19 17.50
CA GLU A 86 -9.75 1.71 18.83
C GLU A 86 -10.86 2.58 19.42
N GLU A 87 -10.85 3.88 19.14
CA GLU A 87 -11.95 4.78 19.48
C GLU A 87 -13.24 4.38 18.75
N VAL A 88 -13.16 4.09 17.44
CA VAL A 88 -14.30 3.58 16.65
C VAL A 88 -14.84 2.27 17.25
N LEU A 89 -13.96 1.35 17.66
CA LEU A 89 -14.37 0.09 18.30
C LEU A 89 -14.96 0.27 19.70
N THR A 90 -14.52 1.28 20.45
CA THR A 90 -15.10 1.60 21.77
C THR A 90 -16.55 2.06 21.64
N LEU A 91 -16.85 2.78 20.57
CA LEU A 91 -18.18 3.28 20.24
C LEU A 91 -19.03 2.21 19.54
N SER A 92 -18.45 1.43 18.64
CA SER A 92 -19.11 0.39 17.85
C SER A 92 -18.23 -0.88 17.75
N PRO A 93 -18.35 -1.80 18.72
CA PRO A 93 -17.51 -3.00 18.78
C PRO A 93 -17.67 -3.97 17.59
N GLY A 94 -18.81 -3.91 16.90
CA GLY A 94 -19.12 -4.73 15.72
C GLY A 94 -18.84 -4.05 14.37
N LYS A 95 -18.13 -2.91 14.35
CA LYS A 95 -17.83 -2.22 13.09
C LYS A 95 -16.74 -2.99 12.32
N HIS A 96 -17.17 -3.89 11.43
CA HIS A 96 -16.30 -4.72 10.59
C HIS A 96 -15.22 -3.93 9.81
N GLN A 97 -15.53 -2.73 9.33
CA GLN A 97 -14.55 -1.85 8.66
C GLN A 97 -13.39 -1.41 9.57
N ALA A 98 -13.68 -1.15 10.86
CA ALA A 98 -12.65 -0.75 11.83
C ALA A 98 -11.72 -1.91 12.15
N LEU A 99 -12.30 -3.11 12.35
CA LEU A 99 -11.56 -4.36 12.53
C LEU A 99 -10.65 -4.64 11.33
N TRP A 100 -11.16 -4.47 10.11
CA TRP A 100 -10.37 -4.65 8.89
C TRP A 100 -9.22 -3.64 8.79
N CYS A 101 -9.49 -2.35 9.05
CA CYS A 101 -8.44 -1.32 9.05
C CYS A 101 -7.36 -1.58 10.12
N LEU A 102 -7.73 -2.08 11.31
CA LEU A 102 -6.76 -2.47 12.35
C LEU A 102 -5.87 -3.63 11.91
N GLY A 103 -6.47 -4.63 11.26
CA GLY A 103 -5.72 -5.73 10.66
C GLY A 103 -4.68 -5.26 9.66
N ASN A 104 -5.06 -4.35 8.77
CA ASN A 104 -4.14 -3.75 7.80
C ASN A 104 -3.06 -2.89 8.48
N ALA A 105 -3.41 -2.10 9.51
CA ALA A 105 -2.43 -1.31 10.26
C ALA A 105 -1.36 -2.20 10.90
N TYR A 106 -1.75 -3.29 11.56
CA TYR A 106 -0.82 -4.25 12.16
C TYR A 106 0.00 -5.01 11.12
N THR A 107 -0.60 -5.34 9.98
CA THR A 107 0.11 -5.95 8.84
C THR A 107 1.21 -5.01 8.32
N THR A 108 0.89 -3.74 8.09
CA THR A 108 1.86 -2.72 7.67
C THR A 108 2.94 -2.52 8.74
N GLN A 109 2.58 -2.52 10.03
CA GLN A 109 3.55 -2.48 11.12
C GLN A 109 4.49 -3.69 11.10
N ALA A 110 3.98 -4.90 10.92
CA ALA A 110 4.78 -6.13 10.89
C ALA A 110 5.88 -6.06 9.82
N PHE A 111 5.54 -5.53 8.64
CA PHE A 111 6.51 -5.31 7.57
C PHE A 111 7.51 -4.17 7.85
N LEU A 112 7.24 -3.27 8.79
CA LEU A 112 8.18 -2.22 9.23
C LEU A 112 9.18 -2.70 10.30
N PHE A 113 8.94 -3.84 10.94
CA PHE A 113 9.84 -4.37 11.98
C PHE A 113 10.85 -5.37 11.40
N PRO A 114 12.16 -5.14 11.57
CA PRO A 114 13.19 -6.05 11.07
C PRO A 114 13.27 -7.37 11.87
N ASP A 115 12.72 -7.38 13.08
CA ASP A 115 12.71 -8.53 13.98
C ASP A 115 11.54 -9.47 13.61
N ALA A 116 11.86 -10.73 13.30
CA ALA A 116 10.88 -11.71 12.83
C ALA A 116 9.92 -12.14 13.93
N ASP A 117 10.38 -12.22 15.18
CA ASP A 117 9.55 -12.63 16.31
C ASP A 117 8.55 -11.52 16.66
N VAL A 118 8.99 -10.26 16.62
CA VAL A 118 8.11 -9.10 16.82
C VAL A 118 7.12 -8.96 15.67
N ALA A 119 7.57 -9.11 14.42
CA ALA A 119 6.70 -9.03 13.25
C ALA A 119 5.63 -10.14 13.27
N LYS A 120 5.98 -11.36 13.67
CA LYS A 120 5.02 -12.46 13.80
C LYS A 120 3.92 -12.11 14.81
N GLY A 121 4.29 -11.55 15.98
CA GLY A 121 3.29 -11.10 16.96
C GLY A 121 2.34 -10.03 16.43
N HIS A 122 2.79 -9.18 15.50
CA HIS A 122 1.91 -8.22 14.81
C HIS A 122 1.02 -8.89 13.76
N PHE A 123 1.52 -9.87 13.01
CA PHE A 123 0.70 -10.66 12.09
C PHE A 123 -0.38 -11.47 12.83
N ASP A 124 -0.04 -12.10 13.96
CA ASP A 124 -1.00 -12.84 14.76
C ASP A 124 -2.16 -11.94 15.24
N LYS A 125 -1.85 -10.70 15.66
CA LYS A 125 -2.87 -9.69 15.98
C LYS A 125 -3.67 -9.26 14.76
N ALA A 126 -3.02 -9.07 13.62
CA ALA A 126 -3.70 -8.70 12.38
C ALA A 126 -4.73 -9.77 11.98
N VAL A 127 -4.35 -11.04 12.05
CA VAL A 127 -5.21 -12.19 11.76
C VAL A 127 -6.42 -12.23 12.70
N ASP A 128 -6.24 -12.01 14.00
CA ASP A 128 -7.37 -11.95 14.96
C ASP A 128 -8.41 -10.88 14.56
N TYR A 129 -7.96 -9.66 14.29
CA TYR A 129 -8.86 -8.56 13.89
C TYR A 129 -9.53 -8.82 12.54
N LEU A 130 -8.81 -9.34 11.56
CA LEU A 130 -9.36 -9.65 10.23
C LEU A 130 -10.36 -10.80 10.27
N GLN A 131 -10.09 -11.82 11.10
CA GLN A 131 -11.02 -12.93 11.29
C GLN A 131 -12.31 -12.45 11.98
N ARG A 132 -12.20 -11.55 12.96
CA ARG A 132 -13.36 -10.88 13.55
C ARG A 132 -14.11 -10.05 12.50
N ALA A 133 -13.42 -9.34 11.62
CA ALA A 133 -14.06 -8.59 10.54
C ALA A 133 -14.85 -9.50 9.56
N GLU A 134 -14.30 -10.66 9.20
CA GLU A 134 -15.01 -11.65 8.35
C GLU A 134 -16.22 -12.26 9.07
N ASN A 135 -16.13 -12.49 10.38
CA ASN A 135 -17.25 -13.01 11.16
C ASN A 135 -18.42 -12.01 11.24
N GLU A 136 -18.13 -10.71 11.30
CA GLU A 136 -19.14 -9.64 11.32
C GLU A 136 -19.78 -9.40 9.93
N ASP A 137 -19.05 -9.61 8.83
CA ASP A 137 -19.55 -9.46 7.45
C ASP A 137 -19.14 -10.67 6.56
N PRO A 138 -19.75 -11.85 6.78
CA PRO A 138 -19.42 -13.07 6.05
C PRO A 138 -19.93 -12.99 4.61
N GLY A 139 -19.03 -12.69 3.68
CA GLY A 139 -19.35 -12.49 2.26
C GLY A 139 -18.48 -11.44 1.60
N ASN A 140 -17.76 -10.65 2.40
CA ASN A 140 -16.86 -9.64 1.91
C ASN A 140 -15.52 -10.24 1.44
N GLU A 141 -15.35 -10.33 0.11
CA GLU A 141 -14.11 -10.85 -0.50
C GLU A 141 -12.86 -10.07 -0.11
N ILE A 142 -12.99 -8.79 0.26
CA ILE A 142 -11.86 -7.94 0.65
C ILE A 142 -11.26 -8.42 1.98
N TYR A 143 -12.12 -8.86 2.92
CA TYR A 143 -11.68 -9.29 4.24
C TYR A 143 -10.97 -10.64 4.19
N ARG A 144 -11.51 -11.57 3.39
CA ARG A 144 -10.85 -12.84 3.13
C ARG A 144 -9.49 -12.67 2.49
N LYS A 145 -9.37 -11.81 1.47
CA LYS A 145 -8.09 -11.51 0.83
C LYS A 145 -7.09 -10.88 1.80
N ALA A 146 -7.53 -9.96 2.64
CA ALA A 146 -6.67 -9.36 3.66
C ALA A 146 -6.22 -10.39 4.70
N LEU A 147 -7.11 -11.31 5.10
CA LEU A 147 -6.78 -12.42 6.01
C LEU A 147 -5.73 -13.35 5.40
N ASP A 148 -5.90 -13.76 4.14
CA ASP A 148 -4.92 -14.58 3.42
C ASP A 148 -3.53 -13.92 3.37
N VAL A 149 -3.50 -12.60 3.12
CA VAL A 149 -2.25 -11.81 3.11
C VAL A 149 -1.64 -11.72 4.51
N ALA A 150 -2.44 -11.58 5.57
CA ALA A 150 -1.92 -11.55 6.93
C ALA A 150 -1.36 -12.91 7.37
N ILE A 151 -2.00 -14.02 6.98
CA ILE A 151 -1.54 -15.38 7.25
C ILE A 151 -0.26 -15.71 6.48
N GLY A 152 -0.18 -15.34 5.20
CA GLY A 152 1.02 -15.50 4.36
C GLY A 152 2.10 -14.44 4.60
N GLY A 153 1.77 -13.36 5.29
CA GLY A 153 2.63 -12.23 5.61
C GLY A 153 4.00 -12.58 6.20
N PRO A 154 4.13 -13.48 7.20
CA PRO A 154 5.43 -13.88 7.72
C PRO A 154 6.32 -14.61 6.70
N GLU A 155 5.75 -15.35 5.75
CA GLU A 155 6.49 -16.02 4.67
C GLU A 155 6.99 -14.99 3.65
N ILE A 156 6.11 -14.05 3.26
CA ILE A 156 6.45 -12.91 2.40
C ILE A 156 7.55 -12.07 3.05
N LEU A 157 7.48 -11.82 4.36
CA LEU A 157 8.51 -11.08 5.11
C LEU A 157 9.86 -11.80 5.07
N MET A 158 9.87 -13.13 5.19
CA MET A 158 11.09 -13.94 5.12
C MET A 158 11.72 -13.90 3.72
N GLU A 159 10.91 -14.03 2.66
CA GLU A 159 11.38 -13.88 1.27
C GLU A 159 11.88 -12.46 0.98
N LEU A 160 11.19 -11.44 1.49
CA LEU A 160 11.57 -10.03 1.34
C LEU A 160 12.89 -9.70 2.05
N LYS A 161 13.12 -10.31 3.22
CA LYS A 161 14.39 -10.24 3.96
C LYS A 161 15.51 -10.97 3.23
N GLN A 162 15.24 -12.17 2.68
CA GLN A 162 16.21 -12.98 1.96
C GLN A 162 16.62 -12.36 0.62
N ASN A 163 15.69 -11.69 -0.07
CA ASN A 163 15.95 -11.00 -1.34
C ASN A 163 16.52 -9.59 -1.16
N GLY A 164 16.77 -9.14 0.09
CA GLY A 164 17.28 -7.79 0.38
C GLY A 164 16.31 -6.66 0.00
N MET A 165 15.05 -7.00 -0.28
CA MET A 165 14.01 -6.10 -0.79
C MET A 165 13.19 -5.44 0.33
N MET A 166 13.50 -5.71 1.59
CA MET A 166 12.75 -5.15 2.74
C MET A 166 12.79 -3.62 2.79
N GLN A 167 13.79 -3.02 2.16
CA GLN A 167 13.89 -1.57 2.01
C GLN A 167 13.06 -1.01 0.83
N GLN A 168 12.44 -1.87 0.01
CA GLN A 168 11.79 -1.51 -1.25
C GLN A 168 10.28 -1.79 -1.28
N ALA A 169 9.74 -2.59 -0.35
CA ALA A 169 8.28 -2.81 -0.22
C ALA A 169 7.58 -1.76 0.66
N LEU A 170 8.33 -1.01 1.47
CA LEU A 170 7.80 0.03 2.38
C LEU A 170 8.62 1.34 2.31
N GLY A 171 9.39 1.52 1.25
CA GLY A 171 10.30 2.65 1.11
C GLY A 171 10.61 2.92 -0.35
N GLY A 172 9.91 3.91 -0.91
CA GLY A 172 10.46 4.64 -2.04
C GLY A 172 11.74 5.37 -1.60
N GLY A 173 12.90 4.77 -1.87
CA GLY A 173 14.23 5.41 -1.86
C GLY A 173 14.84 5.68 -0.47
N GLY A 174 16.12 5.50 -0.21
CA GLY A 174 17.23 5.06 -1.04
C GLY A 174 18.40 4.67 -0.14
N GLY A 175 19.01 3.52 -0.42
CA GLY A 175 20.35 3.18 0.01
C GLY A 175 21.20 3.08 -1.26
N GLY A 176 21.92 4.14 -1.60
CA GLY A 176 22.93 4.07 -2.65
C GLY A 176 24.27 3.69 -2.04
N PRO A 177 24.95 2.65 -2.51
CA PRO A 177 26.39 2.53 -2.36
C PRO A 177 27.07 3.24 -3.53
N SER A 178 28.10 4.00 -3.16
CA SER A 178 29.00 4.75 -4.01
C SER A 178 29.53 3.99 -5.23
N ALA A 179 29.81 4.77 -6.27
CA ALA A 179 30.51 4.35 -7.47
C ALA A 179 31.87 3.68 -7.16
N SER A 180 32.16 2.57 -7.86
CA SER A 180 33.51 2.30 -8.34
C SER A 180 33.48 1.31 -9.51
N SER A 181 34.11 1.72 -10.60
CA SER A 181 34.41 0.93 -11.78
C SER A 181 35.45 -0.16 -11.50
N ASN A 182 35.31 -1.34 -12.12
CA ASN A 182 36.41 -1.90 -12.92
C ASN A 182 35.97 -3.10 -13.76
N ALA A 183 36.53 -3.14 -14.97
CA ALA A 183 36.36 -4.16 -15.99
C ALA A 183 37.19 -5.43 -15.70
N SER A 184 36.70 -6.59 -16.17
CA SER A 184 37.42 -7.58 -17.01
C SER A 184 36.91 -9.02 -16.83
N GLY A 185 36.91 -9.80 -17.92
CA GLY A 185 37.34 -11.21 -17.85
C GLY A 185 36.31 -12.35 -17.87
N SER A 186 35.69 -12.59 -19.02
CA SER A 186 35.35 -13.89 -19.65
C SER A 186 35.66 -15.24 -18.93
N LYS A 187 34.64 -16.12 -18.75
CA LYS A 187 34.50 -17.48 -19.37
C LYS A 187 33.53 -18.44 -18.63
N LYS A 188 32.47 -18.86 -19.35
CA LYS A 188 32.02 -20.26 -19.64
C LYS A 188 31.77 -21.26 -18.48
N ILE A 189 30.48 -21.65 -18.25
CA ILE A 189 29.82 -22.94 -18.64
C ILE A 189 28.55 -23.25 -17.80
N LYS A 190 27.42 -23.30 -18.52
CA LYS A 190 26.19 -24.13 -18.41
C LYS A 190 25.77 -24.79 -17.06
N LYS A 191 24.62 -24.35 -16.54
CA LYS A 191 23.43 -25.22 -16.31
C LYS A 191 22.16 -24.36 -16.46
N LYS A 192 21.23 -24.82 -17.28
CA LYS A 192 20.13 -24.07 -17.89
C LYS A 192 18.79 -24.57 -17.33
N LYS A 193 17.97 -23.69 -16.73
CA LYS A 193 16.50 -23.64 -16.92
C LYS A 193 15.90 -22.39 -16.26
N ASN A 194 15.00 -21.74 -17.00
CA ASN A 194 14.05 -20.66 -16.66
C ASN A 194 14.33 -19.22 -17.17
N ASN A 195 15.50 -18.91 -17.73
CA ASN A 195 15.74 -17.56 -18.27
C ASN A 195 15.59 -17.42 -19.79
N ASP A 196 15.79 -18.48 -20.59
CA ASP A 196 15.68 -18.36 -22.05
C ASP A 196 14.28 -17.97 -22.52
N PHE A 197 13.20 -18.44 -21.88
CA PHE A 197 11.84 -18.08 -22.29
C PHE A 197 11.54 -16.59 -22.10
N ARG A 198 12.03 -15.98 -21.01
CA ARG A 198 11.86 -14.54 -20.76
C ARG A 198 12.65 -13.71 -21.77
N TYR A 199 13.87 -14.11 -22.08
CA TYR A 199 14.69 -13.40 -23.07
C TYR A 199 14.21 -13.61 -24.51
N ASP A 200 13.63 -14.76 -24.83
CA ASP A 200 12.99 -14.99 -26.14
C ASP A 200 11.75 -14.10 -26.26
N VAL A 201 10.82 -14.14 -25.29
CA VAL A 201 9.60 -13.31 -25.32
C VAL A 201 9.92 -11.81 -25.39
N CYS A 202 10.88 -11.31 -24.59
CA CYS A 202 11.30 -9.92 -24.68
C CYS A 202 11.98 -9.60 -26.02
N GLY A 203 12.78 -10.51 -26.58
CA GLY A 203 13.44 -10.33 -27.87
C GLY A 203 12.46 -10.21 -29.04
N TRP A 204 11.42 -11.05 -29.06
CA TRP A 204 10.37 -10.99 -30.08
C TRP A 204 9.53 -9.72 -29.98
N ILE A 205 9.25 -9.23 -28.76
CA ILE A 205 8.53 -7.97 -28.55
C ILE A 205 9.36 -6.76 -29.03
N ILE A 206 10.65 -6.72 -28.69
CA ILE A 206 11.55 -5.64 -29.12
C ILE A 206 11.72 -5.65 -30.65
N LEU A 207 11.83 -6.83 -31.26
CA LEU A 207 11.92 -6.99 -32.71
C LEU A 207 10.63 -6.54 -33.41
N ALA A 208 9.45 -6.86 -32.86
CA ALA A 208 8.17 -6.37 -33.37
C ALA A 208 8.07 -4.83 -33.28
N CYS A 209 8.45 -4.23 -32.15
CA CYS A 209 8.47 -2.77 -31.99
C CYS A 209 9.45 -2.09 -32.96
N GLY A 210 10.62 -2.69 -33.20
CA GLY A 210 11.60 -2.18 -34.16
C GLY A 210 11.11 -2.19 -35.60
N ILE A 211 10.42 -3.25 -36.03
CA ILE A 211 9.82 -3.34 -37.38
C ILE A 211 8.71 -2.29 -37.55
N VAL A 212 7.85 -2.10 -36.54
CA VAL A 212 6.79 -1.08 -36.60
C VAL A 212 7.37 0.33 -36.71
N ALA A 213 8.44 0.64 -35.98
CA ALA A 213 9.12 1.92 -36.08
C ALA A 213 9.76 2.16 -37.46
N TRP A 214 10.34 1.12 -38.07
CA TRP A 214 10.96 1.25 -39.39
C TRP A 214 9.93 1.39 -40.51
N VAL A 215 8.82 0.64 -40.46
CA VAL A 215 7.72 0.76 -41.42
C VAL A 215 7.02 2.12 -41.30
N GLY A 216 7.00 2.72 -40.09
CA GLY A 216 6.54 4.09 -39.86
C GLY A 216 7.43 5.16 -40.50
N MET A 217 8.76 5.01 -40.42
CA MET A 217 9.69 5.97 -41.04
C MET A 217 9.79 5.84 -42.57
N ALA A 218 9.56 4.66 -43.14
CA ALA A 218 9.59 4.47 -44.59
C ALA A 218 8.41 5.11 -45.35
N LYS A 219 7.31 5.46 -44.66
CA LYS A 219 6.16 6.18 -45.26
C LYS A 219 6.32 7.72 -45.26
N ALA A 220 7.34 8.26 -44.58
CA ALA A 220 7.54 9.71 -44.45
C ALA A 220 8.49 10.32 -45.51
N LEU A 221 9.10 9.51 -46.37
CA LEU A 221 9.86 10.00 -47.53
C LEU A 221 8.94 10.07 -48.75
N GLY A 222 8.09 11.11 -48.78
CA GLY A 222 7.30 11.44 -49.98
C GLY A 222 8.19 11.81 -51.17
N PRO A 223 7.69 11.67 -52.42
CA PRO A 223 8.48 11.91 -53.64
C PRO A 223 8.86 13.39 -53.82
N PRO A 224 10.01 13.70 -54.46
CA PRO A 224 10.49 15.07 -54.61
C PRO A 224 9.58 15.90 -55.55
N PRO A 225 9.43 17.21 -55.29
CA PRO A 225 8.53 18.08 -56.05
C PRO A 225 9.05 18.38 -57.47
N PRO A 226 8.16 18.58 -58.46
CA PRO A 226 8.53 18.86 -59.84
C PRO A 226 9.07 20.29 -60.03
N PRO A 227 9.91 20.53 -61.06
CA PRO A 227 10.55 21.82 -61.28
C PRO A 227 9.55 22.90 -61.68
N ALA A 228 9.71 24.08 -61.07
CA ALA A 228 8.88 25.26 -61.28
C ALA A 228 8.95 25.75 -62.72
N ARG A 229 7.77 26.03 -63.30
CA ARG A 229 7.61 26.76 -64.56
C ARG A 229 6.61 27.89 -64.36
#